data_AF-A0AAP2WJS3-F1
#
_entry.id   AF-A0AAP2WJS3-F1
#
_cell.length_a   1.000
_cell.length_b   1.000
_cell.length_c   1.000
_cell.angle_alpha   90.00
_cell.angle_beta   90.00
_cell.angle_gamma   90.00
#
_symmetry.space_group_name_H-M   'P 1'
#
loop_
_entity.id
_entity.type
_entity.pdbx_description
1 polymer ?
#
loop_
_entity_poly.entity_id
_entity_poly.type
_entity_poly.pdbx_seq_one_letter_code
_entity_poly.pdbx_strand_id
1 'polypeptide(L)'
;MAPLSWQAERAAFMNGLGRGQDQDGFIEEQVRADRLHQLFRQSFSAIFGSYLAAVMLCWLCWDRFDHSVMLVWLVVLGLTSLLRVKMFTDWFRCPNSERTPQRWERRYWITLVLSATVWGAGAFALMPTDDRLSQVLVMLFTVGMSVSAVSCYSVYRSMTLVSMSLVLLPCTLWLLVQPSPMQVGVAIAVLVFSSFVVSATRKLSDALEKAFRLTRQMERAHSISTRAAQTDELTGLMNRRAFFEQGQRLYAQCRHQQQPLCALMMDMDHFKAINDTHGHQAGDQVLRQIGGVISTSFRQDDVYGLSLIHTPSPRDTT
;
A
#
# COMPACT_ATOMS: atom_id res chain seq x y z
N MET A 1 -15.95 14.52 46.33
CA MET A 1 -15.90 15.33 45.09
C MET A 1 -14.48 15.27 44.57
N ALA A 2 -14.23 14.57 43.45
CA ALA A 2 -12.90 14.56 42.85
C ALA A 2 -12.58 15.95 42.27
N PRO A 3 -11.34 16.46 42.39
CA PRO A 3 -11.00 17.80 41.91
C PRO A 3 -11.15 17.88 40.39
N LEU A 4 -11.71 19.00 39.90
CA LEU A 4 -12.03 19.27 38.49
C LEU A 4 -10.84 19.09 37.53
N SER A 5 -9.60 19.26 38.01
CA SER A 5 -8.37 19.01 37.25
C SER A 5 -8.20 17.54 36.82
N TRP A 6 -8.63 16.60 37.67
CA TRP A 6 -8.45 15.17 37.43
C TRP A 6 -9.42 14.64 36.37
N GLN A 7 -10.62 15.23 36.27
CA GLN A 7 -11.57 14.90 35.21
C GLN A 7 -11.15 15.47 33.85
N ALA A 8 -10.51 16.65 33.83
CA ALA A 8 -10.00 17.28 32.61
C ALA A 8 -8.77 16.53 32.04
N GLU A 9 -7.82 16.12 32.88
CA GLU A 9 -6.67 15.30 32.46
C GLU A 9 -7.12 13.92 31.96
N ARG A 10 -8.09 13.30 32.62
CA ARG A 10 -8.64 12.01 32.20
C ARG A 10 -9.42 12.12 30.88
N ALA A 11 -10.13 13.23 30.65
CA ALA A 11 -10.79 13.50 29.37
C ALA A 11 -9.77 13.77 28.24
N ALA A 12 -8.68 14.50 28.52
CA ALA A 12 -7.59 14.72 27.57
C ALA A 12 -6.83 13.43 27.22
N PHE A 13 -6.59 12.57 28.22
CA PHE A 13 -5.98 11.25 28.03
C PHE A 13 -6.87 10.30 27.21
N MET A 14 -8.18 10.25 27.52
CA MET A 14 -9.15 9.43 26.76
C MET A 14 -9.34 9.94 25.33
N ASN A 15 -9.33 11.27 25.10
CA ASN A 15 -9.35 11.86 23.76
C ASN A 15 -8.04 11.62 22.98
N GLY A 16 -6.90 11.57 23.66
CA GLY A 16 -5.60 11.21 23.07
C GLY A 16 -5.54 9.74 22.65
N LEU A 17 -6.07 8.83 23.47
CA LEU A 17 -6.21 7.41 23.14
C LEU A 17 -7.17 7.17 21.97
N GLY A 18 -8.30 7.88 21.92
CA GLY A 18 -9.23 7.82 20.79
C GLY A 18 -8.62 8.32 19.49
N ARG A 19 -7.88 9.44 19.53
CA ARG A 19 -7.12 9.95 18.36
C ARG A 19 -6.03 8.99 17.90
N GLY A 20 -5.34 8.31 18.81
CA GLY A 20 -4.32 7.31 18.46
C GLY A 20 -4.92 6.07 17.80
N GLN A 21 -6.04 5.55 18.33
CA GLN A 21 -6.74 4.40 17.76
C GLN A 21 -7.34 4.70 16.38
N ASP A 22 -7.94 5.89 16.20
CA ASP A 22 -8.45 6.31 14.89
C ASP A 22 -7.31 6.52 13.88
N GLN A 23 -6.15 7.00 14.33
CA GLN A 23 -4.97 7.21 13.48
C GLN A 23 -4.33 5.90 13.02
N ASP A 24 -4.19 4.93 13.91
CA ASP A 24 -3.66 3.60 13.59
C ASP A 24 -4.60 2.86 12.63
N GLY A 25 -5.91 2.91 12.86
CA GLY A 25 -6.91 2.35 11.95
C GLY A 25 -6.83 2.96 10.54
N PHE A 26 -6.62 4.27 10.44
CA PHE A 26 -6.46 4.95 9.14
C PHE A 26 -5.15 4.57 8.43
N ILE A 27 -4.04 4.37 9.16
CA ILE A 27 -2.78 3.86 8.57
C ILE A 27 -3.00 2.44 8.04
N GLU A 28 -3.64 1.57 8.83
CA GLU A 28 -3.86 0.19 8.44
C GLU A 28 -4.71 0.06 7.17
N GLU A 29 -5.73 0.90 7.02
CA GLU A 29 -6.56 0.92 5.82
C GLU A 29 -5.78 1.40 4.59
N GLN A 30 -4.96 2.45 4.73
CA GLN A 30 -4.07 2.93 3.67
C GLN A 30 -3.05 1.86 3.26
N VAL A 31 -2.39 1.23 4.24
CA VAL A 31 -1.43 0.14 4.00
C VAL A 31 -2.10 -1.03 3.29
N ARG A 32 -3.34 -1.39 3.67
CA ARG A 32 -4.10 -2.46 3.00
C ARG A 32 -4.42 -2.10 1.55
N ALA A 33 -4.79 -0.86 1.27
CA ALA A 33 -5.03 -0.39 -0.09
C ALA A 33 -3.74 -0.43 -0.95
N ASP A 34 -2.61 0.01 -0.40
CA ASP A 34 -1.31 -0.01 -1.08
C ASP A 34 -0.86 -1.45 -1.40
N ARG A 35 -1.02 -2.35 -0.44
CA ARG A 35 -0.75 -3.79 -0.59
C ARG A 35 -1.58 -4.42 -1.70
N LEU A 36 -2.88 -4.12 -1.72
CA LEU A 36 -3.79 -4.60 -2.76
C LEU A 36 -3.41 -4.06 -4.14
N HIS A 37 -3.04 -2.78 -4.24
CA HIS A 37 -2.60 -2.18 -5.49
C HIS A 37 -1.33 -2.84 -6.03
N GLN A 38 -0.34 -3.09 -5.15
CA GLN A 38 0.87 -3.81 -5.52
C GLN A 38 0.57 -5.24 -6.01
N LEU A 39 -0.33 -5.96 -5.31
CA LEU A 39 -0.75 -7.31 -5.69
C LEU A 39 -1.29 -7.35 -7.13
N PHE A 40 -2.18 -6.43 -7.49
CA PHE A 40 -2.74 -6.35 -8.84
C PHE A 40 -1.70 -5.90 -9.88
N ARG A 41 -0.75 -5.06 -9.53
CA ARG A 41 0.30 -4.64 -10.47
C ARG A 41 1.28 -5.77 -10.79
N GLN A 42 1.70 -6.54 -9.78
CA GLN A 42 2.69 -7.62 -9.95
C GLN A 42 2.08 -8.90 -10.54
N SER A 43 0.81 -9.17 -10.28
CA SER A 43 0.19 -10.45 -10.63
C SER A 43 -0.37 -10.52 -12.04
N PHE A 44 -0.42 -9.39 -12.77
CA PHE A 44 -0.95 -9.36 -14.13
C PHE A 44 -0.09 -10.18 -15.11
N SER A 45 1.24 -10.01 -15.07
CA SER A 45 2.17 -10.75 -15.93
C SER A 45 2.19 -12.25 -15.63
N ALA A 46 1.93 -12.63 -14.37
CA ALA A 46 1.90 -14.02 -13.93
C ALA A 46 0.80 -14.85 -14.61
N ILE A 47 -0.30 -14.24 -15.08
CA ILE A 47 -1.36 -14.94 -15.80
C ILE A 47 -0.78 -15.53 -17.09
N PHE A 48 -0.08 -14.71 -17.87
CA PHE A 48 0.53 -15.13 -19.13
C PHE A 48 1.67 -16.11 -18.91
N GLY A 49 2.52 -15.86 -17.90
CA GLY A 49 3.58 -16.78 -17.51
C GLY A 49 3.04 -18.17 -17.14
N SER A 50 1.93 -18.21 -16.40
CA SER A 50 1.31 -19.49 -16.01
C SER A 50 0.73 -20.25 -17.20
N TYR A 51 0.07 -19.57 -18.15
CA TYR A 51 -0.44 -20.24 -19.34
C TYR A 51 0.69 -20.72 -20.25
N LEU A 52 1.72 -19.89 -20.46
CA LEU A 52 2.89 -20.24 -21.27
C LEU A 52 3.63 -21.45 -20.69
N ALA A 53 3.78 -21.52 -19.36
CA ALA A 53 4.40 -22.66 -18.69
C ALA A 53 3.62 -23.98 -18.93
N ALA A 54 2.29 -23.94 -18.91
CA ALA A 54 1.48 -25.12 -19.20
C ALA A 54 1.61 -25.57 -20.66
N VAL A 55 1.55 -24.63 -21.61
CA VAL A 55 1.77 -24.91 -23.04
C VAL A 55 3.15 -25.51 -23.28
N MET A 56 4.19 -24.95 -22.66
CA MET A 56 5.55 -25.45 -22.79
C MET A 56 5.72 -26.85 -22.18
N LEU A 57 5.07 -27.15 -21.06
CA LEU A 57 5.06 -28.51 -20.48
C LEU A 57 4.35 -29.51 -21.41
N CYS A 58 3.19 -29.16 -21.95
CA CYS A 58 2.48 -30.01 -22.92
C CYS A 58 3.30 -30.23 -24.20
N TRP A 59 3.99 -29.19 -24.70
CA TRP A 59 4.86 -29.32 -25.87
C TRP A 59 6.04 -30.25 -25.62
N LEU A 60 6.71 -30.11 -24.47
CA LEU A 60 7.89 -30.91 -24.12
C LEU A 60 7.54 -32.41 -23.92
N CYS A 61 6.31 -32.69 -23.49
CA CYS A 61 5.82 -34.04 -23.21
C CYS A 61 4.76 -34.51 -24.23
N TRP A 62 4.72 -33.91 -25.43
CA TRP A 62 3.68 -34.15 -26.44
C TRP A 62 3.48 -35.63 -26.78
N ASP A 63 4.57 -36.38 -26.95
CA ASP A 63 4.52 -37.79 -27.29
C ASP A 63 4.39 -38.71 -26.06
N ARG A 64 4.36 -38.13 -24.86
CA ARG A 64 4.44 -38.87 -23.58
C ARG A 64 3.16 -38.81 -22.76
N PHE A 65 2.36 -37.75 -22.86
CA PHE A 65 1.08 -37.67 -22.14
C PHE A 65 -0.12 -37.96 -23.05
N ASP A 66 -1.22 -38.33 -22.42
CA ASP A 66 -2.52 -38.47 -23.09
C ASP A 66 -2.98 -37.10 -23.60
N HIS A 67 -3.11 -36.97 -24.92
CA HIS A 67 -3.57 -35.74 -25.59
C HIS A 67 -4.94 -35.27 -25.08
N SER A 68 -5.82 -36.20 -24.68
CA SER A 68 -7.15 -35.87 -24.15
C SER A 68 -7.03 -35.12 -22.83
N VAL A 69 -6.17 -35.60 -21.93
CA VAL A 69 -5.92 -34.98 -20.62
C VAL A 69 -5.24 -33.62 -20.80
N MET A 70 -4.26 -33.53 -21.71
CA MET A 70 -3.60 -32.26 -22.04
C MET A 70 -4.61 -31.21 -22.54
N LEU A 71 -5.47 -31.57 -23.49
CA LEU A 71 -6.43 -30.64 -24.09
C LEU A 71 -7.45 -30.16 -23.06
N VAL A 72 -8.02 -31.07 -22.27
CA VAL A 72 -8.96 -30.70 -21.19
C VAL A 72 -8.27 -29.76 -20.19
N TRP A 73 -7.05 -30.07 -19.78
CA TRP A 73 -6.31 -29.23 -18.84
C TRP A 73 -6.02 -27.84 -19.39
N LEU A 74 -5.54 -27.73 -20.64
CA LEU A 74 -5.26 -26.44 -21.28
C LEU A 74 -6.53 -25.60 -21.48
N VAL A 75 -7.67 -26.23 -21.81
CA VAL A 75 -8.97 -25.54 -21.92
C VAL A 75 -9.42 -25.01 -20.56
N VAL A 76 -9.39 -25.84 -19.52
CA VAL A 76 -9.79 -25.42 -18.16
C VAL A 76 -8.86 -24.32 -17.64
N LEU A 77 -7.54 -24.45 -17.85
CA LEU A 77 -6.58 -23.42 -17.48
C LEU A 77 -6.83 -22.12 -18.26
N GLY A 78 -7.09 -22.20 -19.56
CA GLY A 78 -7.45 -21.06 -20.39
C GLY A 78 -8.70 -20.33 -19.88
N LEU A 79 -9.76 -21.05 -19.53
CA LEU A 79 -10.99 -20.48 -18.97
C LEU A 79 -10.73 -19.76 -17.64
N THR A 80 -9.94 -20.36 -16.74
CA THR A 80 -9.58 -19.70 -15.46
C THR A 80 -8.67 -18.48 -15.66
N SER A 81 -7.76 -18.51 -16.64
CA SER A 81 -6.92 -17.37 -17.02
C SER A 81 -7.75 -16.23 -17.61
N LEU A 82 -8.75 -16.52 -18.43
CA LEU A 82 -9.68 -15.51 -18.96
C LEU A 82 -10.51 -14.87 -17.85
N LEU A 83 -10.99 -15.65 -16.88
CA LEU A 83 -11.67 -15.13 -15.69
C LEU A 83 -10.77 -14.17 -14.91
N ARG A 84 -9.48 -14.51 -14.77
CA ARG A 84 -8.51 -13.60 -14.15
C ARG A 84 -8.32 -12.35 -14.98
N VAL A 85 -8.06 -12.44 -16.28
CA VAL A 85 -7.91 -11.26 -17.16
C VAL A 85 -9.12 -10.33 -17.02
N LYS A 86 -10.35 -10.87 -17.02
CA LYS A 86 -11.57 -10.09 -16.76
C LYS A 86 -11.52 -9.37 -15.41
N MET A 87 -11.17 -10.08 -14.33
CA MET A 87 -11.03 -9.47 -13.00
C MET A 87 -10.00 -8.33 -12.98
N PHE A 88 -8.86 -8.48 -13.65
CA PHE A 88 -7.87 -7.40 -13.75
C PHE A 88 -8.40 -6.22 -14.57
N THR A 89 -9.10 -6.48 -15.68
CA THR A 89 -9.72 -5.39 -16.44
C THR A 89 -10.77 -4.64 -15.63
N ASP A 90 -11.57 -5.34 -14.83
CA ASP A 90 -12.56 -4.72 -13.95
C ASP A 90 -11.89 -3.88 -12.86
N TRP A 91 -10.76 -4.36 -12.30
CA TRP A 91 -9.97 -3.62 -11.32
C TRP A 91 -9.43 -2.30 -11.90
N PHE A 92 -8.77 -2.36 -13.06
CA PHE A 92 -8.17 -1.17 -13.68
C PHE A 92 -9.21 -0.18 -14.19
N ARG A 93 -10.43 -0.62 -14.53
CA ARG A 93 -11.55 0.25 -14.93
C ARG A 93 -12.32 0.85 -13.75
N CYS A 94 -12.33 0.19 -12.60
CA CYS A 94 -13.06 0.66 -11.41
C CYS A 94 -12.42 1.95 -10.84
N PRO A 95 -13.18 3.04 -10.62
CA PRO A 95 -12.69 4.27 -10.01
C PRO A 95 -12.13 4.04 -8.59
N ASN A 96 -11.12 4.82 -8.20
CA ASN A 96 -10.49 4.69 -6.88
C ASN A 96 -11.47 4.86 -5.71
N SER A 97 -12.54 5.65 -5.88
CA SER A 97 -13.57 5.91 -4.87
C SER A 97 -14.46 4.69 -4.56
N GLU A 98 -14.57 3.72 -5.47
CA GLU A 98 -15.42 2.54 -5.32
C GLU A 98 -14.64 1.26 -4.96
N ARG A 99 -13.30 1.35 -4.91
CA ARG A 99 -12.42 0.21 -4.62
C ARG A 99 -12.39 -0.09 -3.11
N THR A 100 -13.40 -0.81 -2.63
CA THR A 100 -13.35 -1.37 -1.27
C THR A 100 -12.31 -2.51 -1.21
N PRO A 101 -11.27 -2.43 -0.36
CA PRO A 101 -10.18 -3.42 -0.37
C PRO A 101 -10.65 -4.86 -0.12
N GLN A 102 -11.58 -5.05 0.83
CA GLN A 102 -12.05 -6.38 1.24
C GLN A 102 -12.74 -7.15 0.10
N ARG A 103 -13.56 -6.47 -0.72
CA ARG A 103 -14.28 -7.12 -1.84
C ARG A 103 -13.30 -7.62 -2.90
N TRP A 104 -12.31 -6.80 -3.24
CA TRP A 104 -11.30 -7.14 -4.25
C TRP A 104 -10.32 -8.19 -3.77
N GLU A 105 -9.92 -8.16 -2.50
CA GLU A 105 -9.15 -9.25 -1.88
C GLU A 105 -9.89 -10.58 -1.95
N ARG A 106 -11.20 -10.60 -1.63
CA ARG A 106 -12.00 -11.83 -1.70
C ARG A 106 -12.12 -12.36 -3.13
N ARG A 107 -12.38 -11.48 -4.11
CA ARG A 107 -12.46 -11.87 -5.54
C ARG A 107 -11.11 -12.42 -6.04
N TYR A 108 -10.03 -11.73 -5.69
CA TYR A 108 -8.67 -12.16 -6.00
C TYR A 108 -8.39 -13.53 -5.39
N TRP A 109 -8.76 -13.73 -4.12
CA TRP A 109 -8.54 -14.96 -3.40
C TRP A 109 -9.22 -16.17 -4.06
N ILE A 110 -10.50 -16.03 -4.40
CA ILE A 110 -11.28 -17.09 -5.05
C ILE A 110 -10.65 -17.49 -6.39
N THR A 111 -10.30 -16.50 -7.22
CA THR A 111 -9.72 -16.77 -8.55
C THR A 111 -8.31 -17.35 -8.46
N LEU A 112 -7.52 -16.96 -7.45
CA LEU A 112 -6.20 -17.53 -7.18
C LEU A 112 -6.30 -19.00 -6.77
N VAL A 113 -7.16 -19.32 -5.81
CA VAL A 113 -7.38 -20.71 -5.35
C VAL A 113 -7.82 -21.57 -6.52
N LEU A 114 -8.80 -21.11 -7.31
CA LEU A 114 -9.27 -21.83 -8.49
C LEU A 114 -8.13 -22.11 -9.47
N SER A 115 -7.30 -21.12 -9.79
CA SER A 115 -6.18 -21.28 -10.72
C SER A 115 -5.12 -22.23 -10.18
N ALA A 116 -4.79 -22.14 -8.88
CA ALA A 116 -3.82 -23.01 -8.22
C ALA A 116 -4.29 -24.46 -8.17
N THR A 117 -5.58 -24.69 -7.90
CA THR A 117 -6.19 -26.01 -7.94
C THR A 117 -6.16 -26.60 -9.35
N VAL A 118 -6.47 -25.83 -10.40
CA VAL A 118 -6.40 -26.30 -11.79
C VAL A 118 -4.96 -26.68 -12.17
N TRP A 119 -3.98 -25.90 -11.73
CA TRP A 119 -2.57 -26.23 -11.95
C TRP A 119 -2.15 -27.50 -11.21
N GLY A 120 -2.45 -27.63 -9.92
CA GLY A 120 -2.10 -28.81 -9.12
C GLY A 120 -2.80 -30.08 -9.59
N ALA A 121 -4.10 -29.99 -9.91
CA ALA A 121 -4.88 -31.11 -10.41
C ALA A 121 -4.40 -31.56 -11.81
N GLY A 122 -4.10 -30.61 -12.71
CA GLY A 122 -3.58 -30.95 -14.03
C GLY A 122 -2.17 -31.54 -14.00
N ALA A 123 -1.27 -30.98 -13.17
CA ALA A 123 0.05 -31.56 -12.98
C ALA A 123 -0.02 -32.99 -12.43
N PHE A 124 -0.95 -33.24 -11.50
CA PHE A 124 -1.19 -34.58 -10.98
C PHE A 124 -1.79 -35.52 -12.03
N ALA A 125 -2.76 -35.05 -12.82
CA ALA A 125 -3.39 -35.84 -13.88
C ALA A 125 -2.44 -36.17 -15.05
N LEU A 126 -1.50 -35.27 -15.35
CA LEU A 126 -0.48 -35.48 -16.38
C LEU A 126 0.70 -36.32 -15.90
N MET A 127 0.80 -36.62 -14.61
CA MET A 127 1.93 -37.36 -14.03
C MET A 127 1.93 -38.82 -14.53
N PRO A 128 2.88 -39.23 -15.40
CA PRO A 128 2.91 -40.62 -15.87
C PRO A 128 3.47 -41.53 -14.78
N THR A 129 2.99 -42.77 -14.69
CA THR A 129 3.46 -43.75 -13.70
C THR A 129 4.84 -44.32 -14.05
N ASP A 130 5.10 -44.51 -15.35
CA ASP A 130 6.20 -45.36 -15.82
C ASP A 130 7.43 -44.57 -16.30
N ASP A 131 7.25 -43.30 -16.64
CA ASP A 131 8.32 -42.46 -17.20
C ASP A 131 8.87 -41.42 -16.20
N ARG A 132 10.05 -41.73 -15.66
CA ARG A 132 10.74 -40.90 -14.66
C ARG A 132 11.17 -39.54 -15.20
N LEU A 133 11.53 -39.44 -16.49
CA LEU A 133 11.96 -38.17 -17.06
C LEU A 133 10.79 -37.18 -17.11
N SER A 134 9.62 -37.62 -17.56
CA SER A 134 8.42 -36.80 -17.55
C SER A 134 7.99 -36.38 -16.14
N GLN A 135 8.11 -37.26 -15.16
CA GLN A 135 7.81 -36.92 -13.76
C GLN A 135 8.69 -35.76 -13.25
N VAL A 136 9.98 -35.79 -13.56
CA VAL A 136 10.91 -34.69 -13.22
C VAL A 136 10.54 -33.41 -13.97
N LEU A 137 10.09 -33.48 -15.23
CA LEU A 137 9.63 -32.32 -15.97
C LEU A 137 8.37 -31.71 -15.36
N VAL A 138 7.37 -32.51 -15.00
CA VAL A 138 6.17 -32.01 -14.29
C VAL A 138 6.57 -31.33 -12.98
N MET A 139 7.49 -31.93 -12.20
CA MET A 139 7.97 -31.33 -10.96
C MET A 139 8.77 -30.04 -11.19
N LEU A 140 9.60 -29.96 -12.22
CA LEU A 140 10.35 -28.76 -12.58
C LEU A 140 9.40 -27.58 -12.83
N PHE A 141 8.33 -27.80 -13.59
CA PHE A 141 7.36 -26.77 -13.90
C PHE A 141 6.49 -26.40 -12.70
N THR A 142 6.02 -27.36 -11.91
CA THR A 142 5.21 -27.07 -10.71
C THR A 142 6.02 -26.33 -9.62
N VAL A 143 7.30 -26.66 -9.44
CA VAL A 143 8.23 -25.91 -8.59
C VAL A 143 8.48 -24.52 -9.14
N GLY A 144 8.74 -24.37 -10.45
CA GLY A 144 8.90 -23.07 -11.10
C GLY A 144 7.69 -22.16 -10.94
N MET A 145 6.49 -22.72 -11.10
CA MET A 145 5.22 -22.02 -10.87
C MET A 145 5.06 -21.56 -9.43
N SER A 146 5.51 -22.37 -8.47
CA SER A 146 5.48 -22.01 -7.05
C SER A 146 6.45 -20.87 -6.70
N VAL A 147 7.62 -20.79 -7.34
CA VAL A 147 8.54 -19.64 -7.20
C VAL A 147 7.89 -18.36 -7.73
N SER A 148 7.25 -18.43 -8.90
CA SER A 148 6.52 -17.28 -9.47
C SER A 148 5.44 -16.77 -8.51
N ALA A 149 4.70 -17.68 -7.86
CA ALA A 149 3.69 -17.31 -6.86
C ALA A 149 4.27 -16.50 -5.68
N VAL A 150 5.48 -16.83 -5.21
CA VAL A 150 6.16 -16.04 -4.15
C VAL A 150 6.41 -14.61 -4.61
N SER A 151 6.92 -14.44 -5.83
CA SER A 151 7.24 -13.10 -6.36
C SER A 151 6.01 -12.21 -6.53
N CYS A 152 4.86 -12.79 -6.89
CA CYS A 152 3.65 -12.04 -7.20
C CYS A 152 2.72 -11.85 -6.00
N TYR A 153 2.71 -12.79 -5.05
CA TYR A 153 1.71 -12.84 -3.98
C TYR A 153 2.29 -12.62 -2.57
N SER A 154 3.61 -12.42 -2.44
CA SER A 154 4.32 -12.29 -1.15
C SER A 154 3.75 -11.22 -0.22
N VAL A 155 3.03 -10.23 -0.74
CA VAL A 155 2.32 -9.24 0.08
C VAL A 155 1.26 -9.90 0.98
N TYR A 156 0.65 -11.01 0.57
CA TYR A 156 -0.31 -11.79 1.34
C TYR A 156 0.23 -13.20 1.60
N ARG A 157 0.83 -13.38 2.77
CA ARG A 157 1.44 -14.65 3.21
C ARG A 157 0.50 -15.85 3.05
N SER A 158 -0.74 -15.74 3.52
CA SER A 158 -1.73 -16.83 3.42
C SER A 158 -2.01 -17.19 1.96
N MET A 159 -2.10 -16.19 1.08
CA MET A 159 -2.39 -16.42 -0.32
C MET A 159 -1.27 -17.18 -1.03
N THR A 160 -0.03 -16.78 -0.77
CA THR A 160 1.15 -17.45 -1.32
C THR A 160 1.21 -18.90 -0.87
N LEU A 161 1.10 -19.14 0.45
CA LEU A 161 1.27 -20.48 1.04
C LEU A 161 0.22 -21.47 0.53
N VAL A 162 -1.07 -21.08 0.53
CA VAL A 162 -2.14 -21.98 0.06
C VAL A 162 -2.00 -22.25 -1.43
N SER A 163 -1.69 -21.24 -2.25
CA SER A 163 -1.54 -21.45 -3.70
C SER A 163 -0.39 -22.42 -4.01
N MET A 164 0.75 -22.27 -3.35
CA MET A 164 1.89 -23.19 -3.45
C MET A 164 1.54 -24.60 -2.97
N SER A 165 0.85 -24.74 -1.84
CA SER A 165 0.42 -26.04 -1.34
C SER A 165 -0.52 -26.75 -2.32
N LEU A 166 -1.48 -26.03 -2.91
CA LEU A 166 -2.39 -26.61 -3.91
C LEU A 166 -1.67 -27.11 -5.15
N VAL A 167 -0.59 -26.45 -5.57
CA VAL A 167 0.19 -26.83 -6.76
C VAL A 167 1.15 -27.99 -6.48
N LEU A 168 1.86 -27.98 -5.35
CA LEU A 168 2.95 -28.94 -5.09
C LEU A 168 2.51 -30.20 -4.34
N LEU A 169 1.56 -30.08 -3.42
CA LEU A 169 1.27 -31.13 -2.44
C LEU A 169 0.75 -32.44 -3.10
N PRO A 170 -0.16 -32.42 -4.10
CA PRO A 170 -0.65 -33.64 -4.74
C PRO A 170 0.47 -34.48 -5.36
N CYS A 171 1.30 -33.89 -6.22
CA CYS A 171 2.41 -34.58 -6.90
C CYS A 171 3.49 -35.03 -5.91
N THR A 172 3.80 -34.20 -4.91
CA THR A 172 4.84 -34.50 -3.91
C THR A 172 4.42 -35.68 -3.03
N LEU A 173 3.18 -35.70 -2.55
CA LEU A 173 2.66 -36.82 -1.75
C LEU A 173 2.63 -38.11 -2.55
N TRP A 174 2.24 -38.04 -3.82
CA TRP A 174 2.24 -39.20 -4.69
C TRP A 174 3.65 -39.77 -4.92
N LEU A 175 4.65 -38.91 -5.14
CA LEU A 175 6.04 -39.34 -5.30
C LEU A 175 6.65 -39.99 -4.04
N LEU A 176 6.21 -39.58 -2.84
CA LEU A 176 6.68 -40.18 -1.57
C LEU A 176 6.24 -41.64 -1.39
N VAL A 177 5.13 -42.04 -2.01
CA VAL A 177 4.58 -43.39 -1.90
C VAL A 177 5.20 -44.33 -2.95
N GLN A 178 5.96 -43.79 -3.91
CA GLN A 178 6.56 -44.60 -4.95
C GLN A 178 7.77 -45.41 -4.45
N PRO A 179 7.97 -46.64 -4.94
CA PRO A 179 9.03 -47.53 -4.48
C PRO A 179 10.44 -47.11 -4.95
N SER A 180 10.56 -46.24 -5.95
CA SER A 180 11.87 -45.83 -6.47
C SER A 180 12.56 -44.81 -5.55
N PRO A 181 13.83 -45.04 -5.14
CA PRO A 181 14.59 -44.07 -4.36
C PRO A 181 14.73 -42.70 -5.06
N MET A 182 14.75 -42.67 -6.39
CA MET A 182 14.83 -41.43 -7.17
C MET A 182 13.57 -40.58 -7.00
N GLN A 183 12.39 -41.19 -7.05
CA GLN A 183 11.10 -40.48 -6.91
C GLN A 183 10.93 -39.91 -5.50
N VAL A 184 11.25 -40.73 -4.48
CA VAL A 184 11.26 -40.29 -3.08
C VAL A 184 12.28 -39.17 -2.87
N GLY A 185 13.47 -39.27 -3.48
CA GLY A 185 14.51 -38.24 -3.44
C GLY A 185 14.04 -36.90 -4.02
N VAL A 186 13.34 -36.90 -5.15
CA VAL A 186 12.73 -35.69 -5.74
C VAL A 186 11.69 -35.10 -4.81
N ALA A 187 10.83 -35.92 -4.20
CA ALA A 187 9.82 -35.45 -3.26
C ALA A 187 10.44 -34.81 -2.01
N ILE A 188 11.47 -35.43 -1.43
CA ILE A 188 12.21 -34.86 -0.30
C ILE A 188 12.85 -33.53 -0.70
N ALA A 189 13.47 -33.44 -1.88
CA ALA A 189 14.06 -32.19 -2.38
C ALA A 189 13.00 -31.08 -2.50
N VAL A 190 11.80 -31.41 -2.98
CA VAL A 190 10.67 -30.46 -3.08
C VAL A 190 10.16 -30.03 -1.71
N LEU A 191 10.13 -30.92 -0.71
CA LEU A 191 9.77 -30.57 0.66
C LEU A 191 10.82 -29.66 1.32
N VAL A 192 12.10 -29.96 1.14
CA VAL A 192 13.19 -29.09 1.62
C VAL A 192 13.09 -27.72 0.96
N PHE A 193 12.99 -27.67 -0.36
CA PHE A 193 12.75 -26.44 -1.12
C PHE A 193 11.54 -25.68 -0.60
N SER A 194 10.43 -26.39 -0.34
CA SER A 194 9.21 -25.79 0.17
C SER A 194 9.41 -25.15 1.55
N SER A 195 10.20 -25.76 2.43
CA SER A 195 10.52 -25.19 3.74
C SER A 195 11.31 -23.87 3.63
N PHE A 196 12.26 -23.79 2.70
CA PHE A 196 13.00 -22.57 2.40
C PHE A 196 12.09 -21.49 1.85
N VAL A 197 11.20 -21.85 0.91
CA VAL A 197 10.22 -20.91 0.34
C VAL A 197 9.25 -20.39 1.40
N VAL A 198 8.78 -21.23 2.32
CA VAL A 198 7.92 -20.80 3.44
C VAL A 198 8.66 -19.78 4.30
N SER A 199 9.92 -20.05 4.65
CA SER A 199 10.75 -19.13 5.44
C SER A 199 11.00 -17.80 4.71
N ALA A 200 11.37 -17.86 3.42
CA ALA A 200 11.59 -16.69 2.59
C ALA A 200 10.32 -15.86 2.42
N THR A 201 9.17 -16.50 2.19
CA THR A 201 7.87 -15.84 2.06
C THR A 201 7.52 -15.09 3.35
N ARG A 202 7.70 -15.72 4.52
CA ARG A 202 7.46 -15.07 5.82
C ARG A 202 8.31 -13.81 5.98
N LYS A 203 9.62 -13.92 5.75
CA LYS A 203 10.56 -12.78 5.85
C LYS A 203 10.19 -11.66 4.89
N LEU A 204 9.85 -12.00 3.65
CA LEU A 204 9.49 -11.02 2.62
C LEU A 204 8.15 -10.33 2.94
N SER A 205 7.11 -11.08 3.34
CA SER A 205 5.82 -10.51 3.75
C SER A 205 5.99 -9.53 4.92
N ASP A 206 6.75 -9.91 5.95
CA ASP A 206 6.96 -9.09 7.15
C ASP A 206 7.77 -7.82 6.81
N ALA A 207 8.77 -7.94 5.94
CA ALA A 207 9.57 -6.81 5.47
C ALA A 207 8.73 -5.82 4.64
N LEU A 208 7.89 -6.32 3.73
CA LEU A 208 7.00 -5.50 2.92
C LEU A 208 5.95 -4.78 3.78
N GLU A 209 5.34 -5.45 4.75
CA GLU A 209 4.38 -4.82 5.67
C GLU A 209 5.04 -3.69 6.47
N LYS A 210 6.23 -3.93 7.02
CA LYS A 210 7.00 -2.89 7.73
C LYS A 210 7.38 -1.74 6.81
N ALA A 211 7.79 -2.02 5.58
CA ALA A 211 8.13 -0.98 4.61
C ALA A 211 6.94 -0.07 4.32
N PHE A 212 5.75 -0.63 4.04
CA PHE A 212 4.54 0.16 3.83
C PHE A 212 4.15 1.01 5.04
N ARG A 213 4.19 0.43 6.25
CA ARG A 213 3.90 1.17 7.49
C ARG A 213 4.89 2.32 7.68
N LEU A 214 6.19 2.07 7.53
CA LEU A 214 7.25 3.06 7.69
C LEU A 214 7.13 4.19 6.66
N THR A 215 6.85 3.87 5.40
CA THR A 215 6.62 4.88 4.35
C THR A 215 5.46 5.81 4.74
N ARG A 216 4.33 5.26 5.20
CA ARG A 216 3.18 6.07 5.63
C ARG A 216 3.47 6.91 6.86
N GLN A 217 4.22 6.37 7.83
CA GLN A 217 4.66 7.13 9.00
C GLN A 217 5.61 8.27 8.60
N MET A 218 6.56 8.02 7.70
CA MET A 218 7.49 9.03 7.19
C MET A 218 6.78 10.13 6.42
N GLU A 219 5.85 9.80 5.53
CA GLU A 219 5.03 10.79 4.80
C GLU A 219 4.28 11.71 5.76
N ARG A 220 3.71 11.15 6.84
CA ARG A 220 3.02 11.93 7.87
C ARG A 220 3.97 12.79 8.68
N ALA A 221 5.07 12.22 9.18
CA ALA A 221 6.07 12.96 9.94
C ALA A 221 6.63 14.12 9.11
N HIS A 222 6.88 13.88 7.82
CA HIS A 222 7.26 14.92 6.88
C HIS A 222 6.17 15.98 6.74
N SER A 223 4.90 15.60 6.55
CA SER A 223 3.80 16.56 6.41
C SER A 223 3.63 17.44 7.67
N ILE A 224 3.79 16.86 8.86
CA ILE A 224 3.71 17.57 10.15
C ILE A 224 4.89 18.52 10.29
N SER A 225 6.10 18.03 10.03
CA SER A 225 7.32 18.85 10.09
C SER A 225 7.28 20.01 9.10
N THR A 226 6.83 19.76 7.86
CA THR A 226 6.67 20.80 6.85
C THR A 226 5.63 21.82 7.26
N ARG A 227 4.49 21.38 7.80
CA ARG A 227 3.47 22.30 8.31
C ARG A 227 4.03 23.15 9.44
N ALA A 228 4.65 22.56 10.46
CA ALA A 228 5.27 23.28 11.57
C ALA A 228 6.35 24.27 11.10
N ALA A 229 7.16 23.91 10.10
CA ALA A 229 8.19 24.78 9.54
C ALA A 229 7.63 25.91 8.64
N GLN A 230 6.39 25.78 8.15
CA GLN A 230 5.77 26.72 7.21
C GLN A 230 4.64 27.54 7.82
N THR A 231 4.13 27.19 8.99
CA THR A 231 3.04 27.90 9.67
C THR A 231 3.53 28.64 10.90
N ASP A 232 2.89 29.77 11.19
CA ASP A 232 3.00 30.47 12.47
C ASP A 232 2.17 29.72 13.53
N GLU A 233 2.79 29.37 14.66
CA GLU A 233 2.15 28.53 15.70
C GLU A 233 0.97 29.24 16.38
N LEU A 234 1.00 30.57 16.46
CA LEU A 234 -0.02 31.34 17.15
C LEU A 234 -1.29 31.47 16.31
N THR A 235 -1.15 31.75 15.02
CA THR A 235 -2.28 32.08 14.14
C THR A 235 -2.68 30.97 13.17
N GLY A 236 -1.81 29.97 12.96
CA GLY A 236 -2.00 28.89 11.99
C GLY A 236 -1.86 29.32 10.53
N LEU A 237 -1.59 30.61 10.27
CA LEU A 237 -1.31 31.14 8.94
C LEU A 237 0.09 30.74 8.49
N MET A 238 0.41 30.91 7.20
CA MET A 238 1.78 30.74 6.73
C MET A 238 2.71 31.71 7.47
N ASN A 239 3.88 31.23 7.88
CA ASN A 239 4.90 32.11 8.41
C ASN A 239 5.52 32.94 7.27
N ARG A 240 6.24 34.01 7.64
CA ARG A 240 6.87 34.93 6.68
C ARG A 240 7.66 34.21 5.59
N ARG A 241 8.49 33.23 5.96
CA ARG A 241 9.33 32.49 5.00
C ARG A 241 8.46 31.76 3.97
N ALA A 242 7.48 30.99 4.44
CA ALA A 242 6.61 30.21 3.56
C ALA A 242 5.73 31.10 2.66
N PHE A 243 5.24 32.23 3.19
CA PHE A 243 4.49 33.22 2.42
C PHE A 243 5.29 33.73 1.22
N PHE A 244 6.55 34.16 1.43
CA PHE A 244 7.38 34.64 0.33
C PHE A 244 7.75 33.53 -0.67
N GLU A 245 8.06 32.32 -0.19
CA GLU A 245 8.36 31.18 -1.07
C GLU A 245 7.17 30.84 -1.99
N GLN A 246 5.94 30.78 -1.48
CA GLN A 246 4.74 30.52 -2.29
C GLN A 246 4.35 31.73 -3.15
N GLY A 247 4.44 32.95 -2.62
CA GLY A 247 4.16 34.17 -3.36
C GLY A 247 5.06 34.32 -4.58
N GLN A 248 6.34 33.95 -4.48
CA GLN A 248 7.27 33.99 -5.60
C GLN A 248 6.94 32.95 -6.68
N ARG A 249 6.46 31.76 -6.30
CA ARG A 249 5.97 30.74 -7.25
C ARG A 249 4.70 31.21 -7.97
N LEU A 250 3.74 31.75 -7.23
CA LEU A 250 2.50 32.28 -7.79
C LEU A 250 2.79 33.43 -8.77
N TYR A 251 3.69 34.34 -8.40
CA TYR A 251 4.14 35.41 -9.28
C TYR A 251 4.76 34.88 -10.58
N ALA A 252 5.64 33.88 -10.51
CA ALA A 252 6.24 33.28 -11.70
C ALA A 252 5.18 32.62 -12.62
N GLN A 253 4.20 31.93 -12.03
CA GLN A 253 3.10 31.30 -12.76
C GLN A 253 2.20 32.32 -13.45
N CYS A 254 1.71 33.34 -12.73
CA CYS A 254 0.89 34.41 -13.29
C CYS A 254 1.64 35.16 -14.40
N ARG A 255 2.94 35.42 -14.23
CA ARG A 255 3.77 36.06 -15.25
C ARG A 255 3.86 35.22 -16.52
N HIS A 256 4.05 33.91 -16.40
CA HIS A 256 4.10 32.99 -17.55
C HIS A 256 2.74 32.90 -18.27
N GLN A 257 1.64 32.93 -17.52
CA GLN A 257 0.28 32.82 -18.07
C GLN A 257 -0.32 34.18 -18.46
N GLN A 258 0.43 35.29 -18.30
CA GLN A 258 -0.03 36.67 -18.48
C GLN A 258 -1.33 36.98 -17.72
N GLN A 259 -1.46 36.45 -16.50
CA GLN A 259 -2.58 36.72 -15.62
C GLN A 259 -2.26 37.86 -14.65
N PRO A 260 -3.24 38.73 -14.33
CA PRO A 260 -3.05 39.77 -13.32
C PRO A 260 -2.90 39.15 -11.92
N LEU A 261 -2.04 39.76 -11.09
CA LEU A 261 -1.81 39.38 -9.70
C LEU A 261 -1.95 40.63 -8.80
N CYS A 262 -2.58 40.46 -7.64
CA CYS A 262 -2.71 41.50 -6.61
C CYS A 262 -2.04 41.03 -5.31
N ALA A 263 -1.38 41.95 -4.59
CA ALA A 263 -0.83 41.71 -3.27
C ALA A 263 -1.43 42.71 -2.28
N LEU A 264 -1.86 42.21 -1.12
CA LEU A 264 -2.42 43.00 -0.03
C LEU A 264 -1.56 42.84 1.22
N MET A 265 -1.14 43.97 1.81
CA MET A 265 -0.49 44.00 3.11
C MET A 265 -1.45 44.66 4.10
N MET A 266 -1.77 43.96 5.18
CA MET A 266 -2.69 44.42 6.24
C MET A 266 -1.91 44.56 7.53
N ASP A 267 -2.15 45.66 8.25
CA ASP A 267 -1.60 45.89 9.60
C ASP A 267 -2.75 46.04 10.60
N MET A 268 -2.50 45.68 11.86
CA MET A 268 -3.49 45.81 12.93
C MET A 268 -3.37 47.15 13.62
N ASP A 269 -4.36 48.01 13.42
CA ASP A 269 -4.41 49.31 14.07
C ASP A 269 -4.41 49.18 15.60
N HIS A 270 -3.55 49.97 16.26
CA HIS A 270 -3.47 50.08 17.71
C HIS A 270 -3.24 48.77 18.49
N PHE A 271 -2.70 47.72 17.86
CA PHE A 271 -2.47 46.43 18.53
C PHE A 271 -1.64 46.53 19.82
N LYS A 272 -0.66 47.46 19.86
CA LYS A 272 0.12 47.73 21.07
C LYS A 272 -0.72 48.19 22.25
N ALA A 273 -1.73 49.03 22.01
CA ALA A 273 -2.63 49.51 23.08
C ALA A 273 -3.46 48.36 23.68
N ILE A 274 -3.82 47.35 22.88
CA ILE A 274 -4.50 46.15 23.35
C ILE A 274 -3.56 45.36 24.29
N ASN A 275 -2.31 45.14 23.88
CA ASN A 275 -1.32 44.48 24.72
C ASN A 275 -1.04 45.24 26.03
N ASP A 276 -0.94 46.56 25.96
CA ASP A 276 -0.64 47.41 27.12
C ASP A 276 -1.82 47.47 28.11
N THR A 277 -3.06 47.40 27.63
CA THR A 277 -4.29 47.50 28.47
C THR A 277 -4.74 46.15 29.00
N HIS A 278 -4.63 45.08 28.21
CA HIS A 278 -5.22 43.77 28.49
C HIS A 278 -4.20 42.64 28.63
N GLY A 279 -2.91 42.95 28.46
CA GLY A 279 -1.81 42.00 28.53
C GLY A 279 -1.62 41.19 27.24
N HIS A 280 -0.43 40.62 27.08
CA HIS A 280 -0.06 39.86 25.89
C HIS A 280 -0.97 38.66 25.59
N GLN A 281 -1.52 38.00 26.61
CA GLN A 281 -2.45 36.89 26.40
C GLN A 281 -3.74 37.32 25.68
N ALA A 282 -4.21 38.55 25.91
CA ALA A 282 -5.36 39.09 25.19
C ALA A 282 -4.99 39.41 23.74
N GLY A 283 -3.80 39.98 23.48
CA GLY A 283 -3.30 40.18 22.13
C GLY A 283 -3.16 38.88 21.33
N ASP A 284 -2.65 37.83 21.95
CA ASP A 284 -2.56 36.49 21.36
C ASP A 284 -3.93 35.92 20.95
N GLN A 285 -4.97 36.17 21.76
CA GLN A 285 -6.34 35.78 21.42
C GLN A 285 -6.87 36.54 20.20
N VAL A 286 -6.59 37.84 20.11
CA VAL A 286 -6.97 38.65 18.94
C VAL A 286 -6.25 38.14 17.68
N LEU A 287 -4.95 37.85 17.77
CA LEU A 287 -4.17 37.29 16.65
C LEU A 287 -4.72 35.94 16.17
N ARG A 288 -5.10 35.04 17.09
CA ARG A 288 -5.77 33.78 16.76
C ARG A 288 -7.08 33.99 16.01
N GLN A 289 -7.92 34.91 16.48
CA GLN A 289 -9.20 35.21 15.84
C GLN A 289 -9.00 35.76 14.42
N ILE A 290 -8.03 36.67 14.25
CA ILE A 290 -7.70 37.21 12.93
C ILE A 290 -7.18 36.13 11.99
N GLY A 291 -6.31 35.24 12.47
CA GLY A 291 -5.89 34.06 11.70
C GLY A 291 -7.07 33.22 11.22
N GLY A 292 -8.04 32.98 12.10
CA GLY A 292 -9.29 32.30 11.76
C GLY A 292 -10.11 33.02 10.69
N VAL A 293 -10.32 34.33 10.83
CA VAL A 293 -11.07 35.14 9.87
C VAL A 293 -10.38 35.15 8.51
N ILE A 294 -9.07 35.36 8.46
CA ILE A 294 -8.28 35.34 7.22
C ILE A 294 -8.45 33.97 6.55
N SER A 295 -8.22 32.87 7.27
CA SER A 295 -8.29 31.52 6.67
C SER A 295 -9.66 31.13 6.09
N THR A 296 -10.74 31.77 6.53
CA THR A 296 -12.11 31.51 6.06
C THR A 296 -12.62 32.51 5.02
N SER A 297 -11.96 33.67 4.90
CA SER A 297 -12.36 34.75 4.00
C SER A 297 -11.71 34.68 2.61
N PHE A 298 -10.55 34.01 2.49
CA PHE A 298 -9.80 33.89 1.24
C PHE A 298 -10.10 32.58 0.50
N ARG A 299 -9.88 32.56 -0.82
CA ARG A 299 -10.09 31.37 -1.68
C ARG A 299 -8.94 30.38 -1.51
N GLN A 300 -9.14 29.14 -1.95
CA GLN A 300 -8.10 28.10 -1.89
C GLN A 300 -6.82 28.45 -2.67
N ASP A 301 -6.93 29.24 -3.73
CA ASP A 301 -5.80 29.62 -4.58
C ASP A 301 -5.05 30.87 -4.08
N ASP A 302 -5.59 31.56 -3.06
CA ASP A 302 -4.97 32.76 -2.50
C ASP A 302 -3.83 32.37 -1.54
N VAL A 303 -2.71 33.10 -1.60
CA VAL A 303 -1.56 32.91 -0.69
C VAL A 303 -1.59 33.98 0.40
N TYR A 304 -1.72 33.56 1.66
CA TYR A 304 -1.79 34.46 2.81
C TYR A 304 -0.92 33.96 3.97
N GLY A 305 -0.28 34.88 4.67
CA GLY A 305 0.63 34.58 5.78
C GLY A 305 0.76 35.74 6.75
N LEU A 306 1.24 35.45 7.95
CA LEU A 306 1.53 36.44 8.97
C LEU A 306 3.03 36.73 9.00
N SER A 307 3.37 38.00 9.12
CA SER A 307 4.72 38.46 9.44
C SER A 307 4.66 39.30 10.71
N LEU A 308 5.08 38.74 11.84
CA LEU A 308 5.32 39.51 13.05
C LEU A 308 6.58 40.36 12.83
N ILE A 309 6.39 41.64 12.57
CA ILE A 309 7.49 42.60 12.62
C ILE A 309 7.72 42.88 14.10
N HIS A 310 8.76 42.29 14.69
CA HIS A 310 9.23 42.73 15.99
C HIS A 310 9.81 44.14 15.80
N THR A 311 9.01 45.16 16.03
CA THR A 311 9.52 46.52 16.18
C THR A 311 10.25 46.57 17.51
N PRO A 312 11.60 46.73 17.54
CA PRO A 312 12.31 46.85 18.80
C PRO A 312 11.70 48.00 19.61
N SER A 313 11.42 47.73 20.89
CA SER A 313 10.88 48.73 21.80
C SER A 313 11.93 49.83 21.99
N PRO A 314 11.55 51.13 21.98
CA PRO A 314 12.49 52.23 22.24
C PRO A 314 13.10 52.23 23.64
N ARG A 315 12.78 51.24 24.50
CA ARG A 315 13.26 51.14 25.88
C ARG A 315 14.54 50.30 26.05
N ASP A 316 15.05 49.67 24.98
CA ASP A 316 16.28 48.87 25.04
C ASP A 316 17.54 49.65 24.59
N THR A 317 17.44 50.98 24.48
CA THR A 317 18.58 51.88 24.28
C THR A 317 18.67 52.89 25.42
N THR A 318 19.02 52.41 26.61
CA THR A 318 19.65 53.21 27.68
C THR A 318 20.57 52.32 28.48
#